data_AF-A0A352XD45-F1
#
_entry.id   AF-A0A352XD45-F1
#
_cell.length_a   1.000
_cell.length_b   1.000
_cell.length_c   1.000
_cell.angle_alpha   90.00
_cell.angle_beta   90.00
_cell.angle_gamma   90.00
#
_symmetry.space_group_name_H-M   'P 1'
#
loop_
_entity.id
_entity.type
_entity.pdbx_description
1 polymer ?
#
loop_
_entity_poly.entity_id
_entity_poly.type
_entity_poly.pdbx_seq_one_letter_code
_entity_poly.pdbx_strand_id
1 'polypeptide(L)'
;MNVKVLSIKPTNEPRLHEVLLSIGADIHKFLFTTEVNQVGDRLLQTTDGNREFSEVFRFNQRVAMNVSKLVVQFYNKEVVEFPADVGNFVTPEEAVSKLKTFQNDRVLATHERTSNPITEAQPRNAISSEVRHKAIALLEKLPDARLDEAVQFLESLSVRADGATTM
;
A
#
# COMPACT_ATOMS: atom_id res chain seq x y z
N MET A 1 6.02 0.43 -17.70
CA MET A 1 6.92 -0.65 -18.21
C MET A 1 6.46 -1.98 -17.63
N ASN A 2 6.35 -3.04 -18.42
CA ASN A 2 5.94 -4.35 -17.90
C ASN A 2 7.01 -4.94 -16.98
N VAL A 3 6.60 -5.59 -15.89
CA VAL A 3 7.47 -6.24 -14.92
C VAL A 3 7.19 -7.72 -14.90
N LYS A 4 8.24 -8.53 -14.99
CA LYS A 4 8.15 -9.99 -14.89
C LYS A 4 9.15 -10.53 -13.88
N VAL A 5 8.75 -11.56 -13.14
CA VAL A 5 9.70 -12.40 -12.38
C VAL A 5 10.22 -13.47 -13.33
N LEU A 6 11.53 -13.52 -13.51
CA LEU A 6 12.22 -14.44 -14.41
C LEU A 6 12.60 -15.75 -13.72
N SER A 7 12.99 -15.68 -12.44
CA SER A 7 13.29 -16.86 -11.63
C SER A 7 13.32 -16.52 -10.15
N ILE A 8 13.00 -17.50 -9.31
CA ILE A 8 13.24 -17.47 -7.87
C ILE A 8 14.14 -18.67 -7.54
N LYS A 9 15.25 -18.43 -6.83
CA LYS A 9 16.23 -19.46 -6.48
C LYS A 9 16.51 -19.44 -4.98
N PRO A 10 16.66 -20.60 -4.33
CA PRO A 10 17.16 -20.63 -2.96
C PRO A 10 18.63 -20.20 -2.96
N THR A 11 19.04 -19.56 -1.87
CA THR A 11 20.47 -19.32 -1.60
C THR A 11 21.02 -20.43 -0.69
N ASN A 12 22.25 -20.26 -0.21
CA ASN A 12 22.82 -21.15 0.81
C ASN A 12 22.10 -21.02 2.16
N GLU A 13 21.36 -19.93 2.37
CA GLU A 13 20.55 -19.70 3.56
C GLU A 13 19.09 -20.13 3.31
N PRO A 14 18.52 -21.04 4.12
CA PRO A 14 17.21 -21.65 3.84
C PRO A 14 16.03 -20.67 3.73
N ARG A 15 16.16 -19.49 4.34
CA ARG A 15 15.13 -18.45 4.40
C ARG A 15 15.34 -17.34 3.39
N LEU A 16 16.44 -17.39 2.63
CA LEU A 16 16.85 -16.32 1.75
C LEU A 16 16.75 -16.79 0.29
N HIS A 17 16.08 -16.00 -0.53
CA HIS A 17 15.78 -16.28 -1.92
C HIS A 17 16.31 -15.18 -2.83
N GLU A 18 16.99 -15.58 -3.90
CA GLU A 18 17.36 -14.68 -4.97
C GLU A 18 16.20 -14.59 -5.97
N VAL A 19 15.71 -13.38 -6.22
CA VAL A 19 14.62 -13.10 -7.15
C VAL A 19 15.17 -12.28 -8.31
N LEU A 20 15.08 -12.83 -9.51
CA LEU A 20 15.46 -12.15 -10.75
C LEU A 20 14.20 -11.60 -11.41
N LEU A 21 14.19 -10.30 -11.71
CA LEU A 21 13.09 -9.60 -12.37
C LEU A 21 13.56 -8.88 -13.63
N SER A 22 12.67 -8.75 -14.61
CA SER A 22 12.81 -7.79 -15.71
C SER A 22 11.85 -6.62 -15.49
N ILE A 23 12.35 -5.39 -15.58
CA ILE A 23 11.56 -4.16 -15.61
C ILE A 23 11.76 -3.54 -17.00
N GLY A 24 10.79 -3.71 -17.90
CA GLY A 24 11.01 -3.40 -19.31
C GLY A 24 12.14 -4.26 -19.90
N ALA A 25 13.23 -3.63 -20.34
CA ALA A 25 14.40 -4.33 -20.88
C ALA A 25 15.47 -4.64 -19.81
N ASP A 26 15.37 -4.03 -18.63
CA ASP A 26 16.42 -4.07 -17.62
C ASP A 26 16.21 -5.25 -16.66
N ILE A 27 17.29 -5.99 -16.37
CA ILE A 27 17.27 -7.12 -15.44
C ILE A 27 17.79 -6.68 -14.08
N HIS A 28 17.03 -6.99 -13.04
CA HIS A 28 17.32 -6.66 -11.66
C HIS A 28 17.33 -7.93 -10.81
N LYS A 29 18.17 -7.94 -9.80
CA LYS A 29 18.30 -9.04 -8.85
C LYS A 29 18.07 -8.50 -7.45
N PHE A 30 17.16 -9.12 -6.72
CA PHE A 30 16.89 -8.77 -5.33
C PHE A 30 16.98 -10.00 -4.43
N LEU A 31 17.20 -9.75 -3.15
CA LEU A 31 17.14 -10.78 -2.11
C LEU A 31 15.86 -10.63 -1.33
N PHE A 32 15.22 -11.76 -1.03
CA PHE A 32 14.04 -11.86 -0.20
C PHE A 32 14.30 -12.78 0.98
N THR A 33 13.85 -12.37 2.15
CA THR A 33 13.90 -13.18 3.37
C THR A 33 12.49 -13.60 3.76
N THR A 34 12.28 -14.88 3.99
CA THR A 34 11.02 -15.42 4.52
C THR A 34 11.22 -15.94 5.93
N GLU A 35 10.45 -15.41 6.88
CA GLU A 35 10.43 -15.86 8.26
C GLU A 35 9.08 -16.44 8.63
N VAL A 36 9.08 -17.45 9.51
CA VAL A 36 7.87 -18.03 10.07
C VAL A 36 7.98 -17.93 11.58
N ASN A 37 7.10 -17.14 12.17
CA ASN A 37 7.09 -16.82 13.59
C ASN A 37 5.78 -17.31 14.22
N GLN A 38 5.85 -17.84 15.44
CA GLN A 38 4.66 -18.23 16.19
C GLN A 38 4.14 -17.06 17.02
N VAL A 39 2.86 -16.74 16.87
CA VAL A 39 2.16 -15.71 17.65
C VAL A 39 0.92 -16.35 18.28
N GLY A 40 1.02 -16.68 19.57
CA GLY A 40 0.03 -17.50 20.27
C GLY A 40 -0.09 -18.89 19.62
N ASP A 41 -1.30 -19.25 19.21
CA ASP A 41 -1.59 -20.52 18.54
C ASP A 41 -1.51 -20.45 17.00
N ARG A 42 -1.01 -19.34 16.44
CA ARG A 42 -0.95 -19.11 14.99
C ARG A 42 0.49 -19.02 14.50
N LEU A 43 0.75 -19.57 13.32
CA LEU A 43 1.99 -19.35 12.58
C LEU A 43 1.78 -18.17 11.61
N LEU A 44 2.64 -17.16 11.72
CA LEU A 44 2.67 -16.01 10.82
C LEU A 44 3.92 -16.08 9.95
N GLN A 45 3.72 -16.07 8.64
CA GLN A 45 4.80 -16.00 7.65
C GLN A 45 4.97 -14.54 7.20
N THR A 46 6.18 -14.00 7.32
CA THR A 46 6.57 -12.71 6.74
C THR A 46 7.54 -12.96 5.59
N THR A 47 7.48 -12.12 4.55
CA THR A 47 8.37 -12.22 3.40
C THR A 47 8.72 -10.82 2.93
N ASP A 48 9.99 -10.47 3.09
CA ASP A 48 10.50 -9.12 2.95
C ASP A 48 11.59 -9.07 1.89
N GLY A 49 11.45 -8.14 0.94
CA GLY A 49 12.52 -7.82 0.01
C GLY A 49 13.59 -6.97 0.69
N ASN A 50 14.82 -7.04 0.18
CA ASN A 50 15.91 -6.18 0.64
C ASN A 50 15.58 -4.68 0.45
N ARG A 51 16.41 -3.83 1.05
CA ARG A 51 16.21 -2.37 0.99
C ARG A 51 16.11 -1.84 -0.44
N GLU A 52 16.95 -2.35 -1.34
CA GLU A 52 16.98 -1.96 -2.74
C GLU A 52 15.63 -2.24 -3.44
N PHE A 53 15.05 -3.43 -3.19
CA PHE A 53 13.72 -3.77 -3.69
C PHE A 53 12.66 -2.77 -3.18
N SER A 54 12.69 -2.45 -1.89
CA SER A 54 11.74 -1.51 -1.29
C SER A 54 11.87 -0.10 -1.87
N GLU A 55 13.10 0.34 -2.17
CA GLU A 55 13.36 1.64 -2.79
C GLU A 55 12.86 1.68 -4.24
N VAL A 56 13.14 0.64 -5.04
CA VAL A 56 12.69 0.53 -6.43
C VAL A 56 11.16 0.50 -6.52
N PHE A 57 10.50 -0.26 -5.66
CA PHE A 57 9.04 -0.44 -5.72
C PHE A 57 8.24 0.45 -4.77
N ARG A 58 8.85 1.48 -4.17
CA ARG A 58 8.20 2.39 -3.20
C ARG A 58 6.84 2.93 -3.68
N PHE A 59 6.75 3.29 -4.96
CA PHE A 59 5.53 3.82 -5.59
C PHE A 59 4.75 2.77 -6.41
N ASN A 60 5.29 1.55 -6.48
CA ASN A 60 4.79 0.43 -7.28
C ASN A 60 4.36 -0.73 -6.36
N GLN A 61 3.71 -0.41 -5.24
CA GLN A 61 3.38 -1.37 -4.17
C GLN A 61 2.57 -2.57 -4.65
N ARG A 62 1.67 -2.38 -5.63
CA ARG A 62 0.91 -3.50 -6.22
C ARG A 62 1.83 -4.51 -6.91
N VAL A 63 2.84 -4.03 -7.63
CA VAL A 63 3.85 -4.90 -8.26
C VAL A 63 4.68 -5.55 -7.16
N ALA A 64 5.10 -4.80 -6.14
CA ALA A 64 5.85 -5.35 -5.01
C ALA A 64 5.11 -6.52 -4.34
N MET A 65 3.82 -6.35 -4.05
CA MET A 65 2.96 -7.36 -3.44
C MET A 65 2.82 -8.61 -4.32
N ASN A 66 2.69 -8.44 -5.64
CA ASN A 66 2.62 -9.56 -6.58
C ASN A 66 3.93 -10.35 -6.60
N VAL A 67 5.08 -9.67 -6.56
CA VAL A 67 6.39 -10.32 -6.46
C VAL A 67 6.51 -11.09 -5.15
N SER A 68 6.20 -10.45 -4.02
CA SER A 68 6.25 -11.11 -2.70
C SER A 68 5.34 -12.34 -2.65
N LYS A 69 4.16 -12.28 -3.28
CA LYS A 69 3.25 -13.44 -3.38
C LYS A 69 3.92 -14.62 -4.08
N LEU A 70 4.61 -14.39 -5.21
CA LEU A 70 5.33 -15.46 -5.91
C LEU A 70 6.46 -16.07 -5.05
N VAL A 71 7.14 -15.25 -4.25
CA VAL A 71 8.17 -15.73 -3.30
C VAL A 71 7.55 -16.59 -2.21
N VAL A 72 6.40 -16.18 -1.65
CA VAL A 72 5.64 -16.97 -0.66
C VAL A 72 5.24 -18.33 -1.24
N GLN A 73 4.71 -18.35 -2.47
CA GLN A 73 4.34 -19.59 -3.16
C GLN A 73 5.56 -20.50 -3.37
N PHE A 74 6.67 -19.94 -3.83
CA PHE A 74 7.92 -20.67 -3.99
C PHE A 74 8.44 -21.25 -2.67
N TYR A 75 8.40 -20.48 -1.58
CA TYR A 75 8.80 -20.92 -0.24
C TYR A 75 7.95 -22.11 0.22
N ASN A 76 6.63 -22.04 0.00
CA ASN A 76 5.66 -23.08 0.35
C ASN A 76 5.65 -24.30 -0.58
N LYS A 77 6.62 -24.39 -1.51
CA LYS A 77 6.74 -25.47 -2.50
C LYS A 77 5.54 -25.57 -3.45
N GLU A 78 4.82 -24.48 -3.64
CA GLU A 78 3.80 -24.38 -4.67
C GLU A 78 4.45 -24.25 -6.05
N VAL A 79 3.72 -24.65 -7.09
CA VAL A 79 4.17 -24.52 -8.47
C VAL A 79 4.11 -23.04 -8.86
N VAL A 80 5.25 -22.50 -9.30
CA VAL A 80 5.36 -21.15 -9.85
C VAL A 80 5.90 -21.25 -11.28
N GLU A 81 5.14 -20.75 -12.25
CA GLU A 81 5.55 -20.72 -13.65
C GLU A 81 6.36 -19.45 -13.94
N PHE A 82 7.45 -19.60 -14.68
CA PHE A 82 8.31 -18.48 -15.08
C PHE A 82 8.45 -18.40 -16.62
N PRO A 83 8.54 -17.19 -17.20
CA PRO A 83 8.47 -15.89 -16.53
C PRO A 83 7.03 -15.51 -16.12
N ALA A 84 6.85 -14.98 -14.91
CA ALA A 84 5.56 -14.58 -14.37
C ALA A 84 5.34 -13.07 -14.51
N ASP A 85 4.21 -12.64 -15.11
CA ASP A 85 3.83 -11.23 -15.16
C ASP A 85 3.33 -10.76 -13.78
N VAL A 86 3.91 -9.66 -13.27
CA VAL A 86 3.56 -9.08 -11.97
C VAL A 86 2.97 -7.67 -12.07
N GLY A 87 2.72 -7.19 -13.29
CA GLY A 87 2.08 -5.92 -13.58
C GLY A 87 2.99 -4.89 -14.24
N ASN A 88 2.61 -3.62 -14.11
CA ASN A 88 3.31 -2.51 -14.76
C ASN A 88 3.98 -1.60 -13.73
N PHE A 89 5.27 -1.35 -13.94
CA PHE A 89 6.04 -0.32 -13.28
C PHE A 89 5.65 1.05 -13.85
N VAL A 90 5.21 1.94 -12.98
CA VAL A 90 4.91 3.34 -13.27
C VAL A 90 6.00 4.23 -12.70
N THR A 91 6.22 5.38 -13.32
CA THR A 91 7.13 6.37 -12.74
C THR A 91 6.53 6.98 -11.46
N PRO A 92 7.33 7.58 -10.57
CA PRO A 92 6.81 8.27 -9.39
C PRO A 92 5.74 9.31 -9.73
N GLU A 93 5.91 10.06 -10.82
CA GLU A 93 4.98 11.09 -11.28
C GLU A 93 3.64 10.47 -11.72
N GLU A 94 3.69 9.35 -12.43
CA GLU A 94 2.52 8.59 -12.82
C GLU A 94 1.80 7.95 -11.62
N ALA A 95 2.56 7.45 -10.64
CA ALA A 95 1.99 6.91 -9.41
C ALA A 95 1.27 7.99 -8.61
N VAL A 96 1.89 9.17 -8.48
CA VAL A 96 1.33 10.31 -7.76
C VAL A 96 0.09 10.88 -8.47
N SER A 97 0.07 10.93 -9.80
CA SER A 97 -1.11 11.40 -10.54
C SER A 97 -2.31 10.44 -10.44
N LYS A 98 -2.08 9.15 -10.14
CA LYS A 98 -3.11 8.14 -9.90
C LYS A 98 -3.58 8.05 -8.45
N LEU A 99 -2.85 8.65 -7.51
CA LEU A 99 -3.36 8.83 -6.16
C LEU A 99 -4.56 9.77 -6.29
N LYS A 100 -5.77 9.24 -6.03
CA LYS A 100 -6.96 10.09 -5.92
C LYS A 100 -6.63 11.17 -4.90
N THR A 101 -6.52 12.41 -5.38
CA THR A 101 -6.61 13.57 -4.50
C THR A 101 -7.94 13.41 -3.81
N PHE A 102 -7.96 13.28 -2.48
CA PHE A 102 -9.19 13.44 -1.72
C PHE A 102 -9.64 14.89 -1.93
N GLN A 103 -10.35 15.14 -3.02
CA GLN A 103 -11.02 16.41 -3.28
C GLN A 103 -12.13 16.50 -2.24
N ASN A 104 -11.91 17.33 -1.22
CA ASN A 104 -12.97 17.84 -0.39
C ASN A 104 -13.85 18.77 -1.24
N ASP A 105 -14.66 18.22 -2.13
CA ASP A 105 -15.69 18.94 -2.88
C ASP A 105 -16.94 19.15 -2.01
N ARG A 106 -16.74 19.65 -0.80
CA ARG A 106 -17.81 20.24 0.00
C ARG A 106 -17.29 21.50 0.65
N VAL A 107 -18.08 22.56 0.49
CA VAL A 107 -17.89 23.95 0.98
C VAL A 107 -17.17 24.88 -0.02
N LEU A 108 -17.80 25.09 -1.18
CA LEU A 108 -17.73 26.38 -1.89
C LEU A 108 -19.09 26.68 -2.54
N ALA A 109 -20.11 26.76 -1.69
CA ALA A 109 -21.34 27.47 -1.99
C ALA A 109 -21.89 27.94 -0.66
N THR A 110 -21.47 29.11 -0.18
CA THR A 110 -22.34 30.22 0.22
C THR A 110 -21.47 31.43 0.62
N HIS A 111 -21.89 32.61 0.17
CA HIS A 111 -21.55 33.98 0.61
C HIS A 111 -20.48 34.76 -0.16
N GLU A 112 -21.01 35.55 -1.08
CA GLU A 112 -20.45 36.81 -1.57
C GLU A 112 -20.31 37.88 -0.46
N ARG A 113 -19.39 38.83 -0.73
CA ARG A 113 -19.17 40.16 -0.11
C ARG A 113 -18.56 40.11 1.30
N THR A 114 -17.34 40.63 1.52
CA THR A 114 -17.02 42.07 1.51
C THR A 114 -15.49 42.29 1.46
N SER A 115 -15.10 43.51 1.10
CA SER A 115 -13.84 44.09 0.62
C SER A 115 -12.54 44.01 1.45
N ASN A 116 -11.45 43.98 0.67
CA ASN A 116 -10.10 44.55 0.85
C ASN A 116 -8.93 43.74 1.48
N PRO A 117 -7.68 43.97 0.98
CA PRO A 117 -6.66 42.93 0.85
C PRO A 117 -5.50 43.11 1.83
N ILE A 118 -4.99 42.02 2.41
CA ILE A 118 -3.65 41.99 3.03
C ILE A 118 -2.98 40.65 2.71
N THR A 119 -1.84 40.79 2.04
CA THR A 119 -0.76 39.83 1.83
C THR A 119 -0.39 39.10 3.12
N GLU A 120 -0.34 37.78 3.10
CA GLU A 120 0.73 36.95 3.72
C GLU A 120 0.45 35.46 3.48
N ALA A 121 1.47 34.77 3.00
CA ALA A 121 1.46 33.33 2.85
C ALA A 121 1.42 32.66 4.23
N GLN A 122 0.39 31.86 4.51
CA GLN A 122 0.35 30.99 5.69
C GLN A 122 0.11 29.52 5.29
N PRO A 123 0.77 28.58 6.00
CA PRO A 123 1.05 27.23 5.53
C PRO A 123 -0.18 26.33 5.65
N ARG A 124 -0.31 25.39 4.72
CA ARG A 124 -1.30 24.31 4.74
C ARG A 124 -1.25 23.61 6.11
N ASN A 125 -2.38 23.66 6.81
CA ASN A 125 -2.60 23.10 8.15
C ASN A 125 -1.98 21.71 8.33
N ALA A 126 -0.85 21.65 9.06
CA ALA A 126 -0.44 20.44 9.73
C ALA A 126 -1.49 20.15 10.82
N ILE A 127 -2.18 19.01 10.74
CA ILE A 127 -3.06 18.54 11.81
C ILE A 127 -2.22 18.52 13.09
N SER A 128 -2.62 19.29 14.11
CA SER A 128 -1.82 19.40 15.33
C SER A 128 -1.67 18.01 15.94
N SER A 129 -0.48 17.71 16.46
CA SER A 129 -0.19 16.43 17.13
C SER A 129 -1.24 16.14 18.20
N GLU A 130 -1.75 17.17 18.86
CA GLU A 130 -2.78 17.09 19.89
C GLU A 130 -4.12 16.54 19.37
N VAL A 131 -4.54 16.92 18.16
CA VAL A 131 -5.74 16.38 17.51
C VAL A 131 -5.53 14.89 17.19
N ARG A 132 -4.33 14.51 16.75
CA ARG A 132 -3.98 13.11 16.45
C ARG A 132 -3.99 12.24 17.72
N HIS A 133 -3.42 12.73 18.81
CA HIS A 133 -3.38 12.01 20.09
C HIS A 133 -4.79 11.86 20.70
N LYS A 134 -5.64 12.89 20.58
CA LYS A 134 -7.05 12.79 21.00
C LYS A 134 -7.83 11.75 20.18
N ALA A 135 -7.58 11.67 18.87
CA ALA A 135 -8.23 10.67 18.03
C ALA A 135 -7.81 9.24 18.39
N ILE A 136 -6.51 9.01 18.66
CA ILE A 136 -6.00 7.70 19.10
C ILE A 136 -6.58 7.31 20.46
N ALA A 137 -6.59 8.24 21.42
CA ALA A 137 -7.14 8.00 22.76
C ALA A 137 -8.66 7.73 22.76
N LEU A 138 -9.39 8.15 21.72
CA LEU A 138 -10.81 7.81 21.56
C LEU A 138 -10.98 6.39 21.00
N LEU A 139 -10.11 5.95 20.09
CA LEU A 139 -10.14 4.59 19.53
C LEU A 139 -9.79 3.54 20.59
N GLU A 140 -8.82 3.81 21.47
CA GLU A 140 -8.44 2.91 22.57
C GLU A 140 -9.52 2.75 23.65
N LYS A 141 -10.49 3.67 23.72
CA LYS A 141 -11.59 3.65 24.69
C LYS A 141 -12.85 2.97 24.16
N LEU A 142 -12.86 2.55 22.90
CA LEU A 142 -14.00 1.84 22.34
C LEU A 142 -13.94 0.36 22.78
N PRO A 143 -15.04 -0.21 23.30
CA PRO A 143 -15.13 -1.65 23.55
C PRO A 143 -14.88 -2.41 22.24
N ASP A 144 -14.18 -3.54 22.28
CA ASP A 144 -13.82 -4.31 21.08
C ASP A 144 -15.02 -4.64 20.18
N ALA A 145 -16.20 -4.88 20.79
CA ALA A 145 -17.46 -5.11 20.07
C ALA A 145 -17.95 -3.92 19.21
N ARG A 146 -17.46 -2.70 19.45
CA ARG A 146 -17.75 -1.49 18.67
C ARG A 146 -16.76 -1.26 17.53
N LEU A 147 -15.60 -1.91 17.55
CA LEU A 147 -14.63 -1.84 16.46
C LEU A 147 -15.14 -2.62 15.24
N ASP A 148 -15.73 -3.79 15.46
CA ASP A 148 -16.37 -4.58 14.40
C ASP A 148 -17.52 -3.81 13.74
N GLU A 149 -18.34 -3.12 14.54
CA GLU A 149 -19.45 -2.28 14.06
C GLU A 149 -18.93 -1.07 13.26
N ALA A 150 -17.80 -0.48 13.68
CA ALA A 150 -17.15 0.61 12.96
C ALA A 150 -16.52 0.15 11.63
N VAL A 151 -15.91 -1.05 11.60
CA VAL A 151 -15.40 -1.66 10.37
C VAL A 151 -16.55 -1.95 9.41
N GLN A 152 -17.63 -2.56 9.91
CA GLN A 152 -18.82 -2.88 9.11
C GLN A 152 -19.51 -1.61 8.58
N PHE A 153 -19.54 -0.52 9.36
CA PHE A 153 -20.02 0.77 8.91
C PHE A 153 -19.15 1.36 7.79
N LEU A 154 -17.82 1.31 7.91
CA LEU A 154 -16.89 1.77 6.87
C LEU A 154 -16.97 0.93 5.59
N GLU A 155 -17.16 -0.38 5.71
CA GLU A 155 -17.44 -1.26 4.57
C GLU A 155 -18.77 -0.91 3.91
N SER A 156 -19.82 -0.61 4.68
CA SER A 156 -21.13 -0.19 4.15
C SER A 156 -21.08 1.15 3.39
N LEU A 157 -20.21 2.07 3.81
CA LEU A 157 -19.96 3.32 3.10
C LEU A 157 -19.20 3.08 1.79
N SER A 158 -18.31 2.10 1.76
CA SER A 158 -17.55 1.72 0.55
C SER A 158 -18.45 1.06 -0.50
N VAL A 159 -19.40 0.20 -0.08
CA VAL A 159 -20.38 -0.43 -0.98
C VAL A 159 -21.36 0.59 -1.57
N ARG A 160 -21.77 1.62 -0.80
CA ARG A 160 -22.65 2.68 -1.32
C ARG A 160 -21.99 3.60 -2.34
N ALA A 161 -20.66 3.71 -2.34
CA ALA A 161 -19.94 4.49 -3.34
C ALA A 161 -19.93 3.80 -4.72
N ASP A 162 -19.92 2.46 -4.76
CA ASP A 162 -19.92 1.69 -6.01
C ASP A 162 -21.34 1.46 -6.59
N GLY A 163 -22.39 1.55 -5.75
CA GLY A 163 -23.78 1.39 -6.19
C GLY A 163 -24.47 2.66 -6.74
N ALA A 164 -23.83 3.83 -6.67
CA ALA A 164 -24.44 5.11 -7.06
C ALA A 164 -24.06 5.59 -8.48
N THR A 165 -23.56 4.70 -9.35
CA THR A 165 -23.23 5.03 -10.76
C THR A 165 -24.20 4.39 -11.77
N THR A 166 -25.42 4.01 -11.36
CA THR A 166 -26.44 3.61 -12.32
C THR A 166 -27.85 3.93 -11.81
N MET A 167 -28.29 5.16 -12.04
CA MET A 167 -29.55 5.52 -12.73
C MET A 167 -29.63 7.04 -12.86
#